data_AF-A0A177QP53-F1
#
_entry.id   AF-A0A177QP53-F1
#
_cell.length_a   1.000
_cell.length_b   1.000
_cell.length_c   1.000
_cell.angle_alpha   90.00
_cell.angle_beta   90.00
_cell.angle_gamma   90.00
#
_symmetry.space_group_name_H-M   'P 1'
#
loop_
_entity.id
_entity.type
_entity.pdbx_description
1 polymer ?
#
loop_
_entity_poly.entity_id
_entity_poly.type
_entity_poly.pdbx_seq_one_letter_code
_entity_poly.pdbx_strand_id
1 'polypeptide(L)'
;MKSRRSKWVSGIGAVGLAVGCLALAGLGSGATPAEAADSSTGQQSAPRFVVLEAMQNAGVLDNETGLVWETIPTRSKTVWNTAANVCVKKTVGGKKDWRLPKLKELETLADHTIYPPPALPAGHPFSNIEYAGYWTATEHEDYSFSAWDVNFDYGIVGNDFKINKNFVWCVRDNK
;
A
#
# COMPACT_ATOMS: atom_id res chain seq x y z
N MET A 1 -3.54 42.97 -27.08
CA MET A 1 -2.41 43.92 -27.04
C MET A 1 -2.28 44.46 -25.61
N LYS A 2 -1.07 44.34 -25.01
CA LYS A 2 -0.59 44.90 -23.72
C LYS A 2 -1.29 44.36 -22.45
N SER A 3 -0.74 43.36 -21.74
CA SER A 3 0.43 43.41 -20.82
C SER A 3 0.28 44.40 -19.67
N ARG A 4 0.32 43.89 -18.42
CA ARG A 4 1.39 44.19 -17.45
C ARG A 4 1.29 43.31 -16.20
N ARG A 5 2.42 42.68 -15.85
CA ARG A 5 2.73 42.07 -14.57
C ARG A 5 3.18 43.15 -13.57
N SER A 6 2.96 42.95 -12.28
CA SER A 6 3.83 43.50 -11.22
C SER A 6 3.92 42.54 -10.04
N LYS A 7 5.17 42.29 -9.66
CA LYS A 7 5.67 41.45 -8.55
C LYS A 7 5.79 42.28 -7.25
N TRP A 8 6.23 41.58 -6.19
CA TRP A 8 6.98 42.01 -4.98
C TRP A 8 6.15 42.19 -3.70
N VAL A 9 6.63 41.89 -2.48
CA VAL A 9 7.68 41.01 -1.91
C VAL A 9 7.43 40.95 -0.39
N SER A 10 7.95 39.88 0.23
CA SER A 10 8.25 39.59 1.64
C SER A 10 7.95 40.63 2.74
N GLY A 11 7.23 40.19 3.77
CA GLY A 11 7.19 40.80 5.10
C GLY A 11 8.20 40.13 6.04
N ILE A 12 9.14 40.95 6.53
CA ILE A 12 10.07 40.65 7.62
C ILE A 12 9.36 40.96 8.94
N GLY A 13 9.48 40.05 9.92
CA GLY A 13 9.09 40.29 11.31
C GLY A 13 10.12 39.66 12.24
N ALA A 14 11.06 40.48 12.70
CA ALA A 14 11.99 40.14 13.77
C ALA A 14 11.34 40.39 15.14
N VAL A 15 11.88 39.73 16.18
CA VAL A 15 12.23 40.25 17.53
C VAL A 15 12.12 39.11 18.53
N GLY A 16 13.22 38.79 19.22
CA GLY A 16 13.21 37.76 20.26
C GLY A 16 14.55 37.53 20.96
N LEU A 17 15.03 38.57 21.64
CA LEU A 17 15.85 38.55 22.86
C LEU A 17 17.09 37.64 22.95
N ALA A 18 18.24 38.32 22.90
CA ALA A 18 19.51 37.84 23.43
C ALA A 18 19.47 37.71 24.96
N VAL A 19 20.00 36.61 25.48
CA VAL A 19 20.55 36.53 26.85
C VAL A 19 21.98 36.02 26.71
N GLY A 20 22.92 36.88 27.08
CA GLY A 20 24.34 36.59 27.04
C GLY A 20 24.76 35.68 28.19
N CYS A 21 25.65 34.74 27.88
CA CYS A 21 26.51 34.10 28.87
C CYS A 21 27.96 34.54 28.61
N LEU A 22 28.56 35.09 29.65
CA LEU A 22 29.92 35.63 29.68
C LEU A 22 30.91 34.55 30.15
N ALA A 23 32.11 34.61 29.56
CA ALA A 23 33.40 34.09 30.05
C ALA A 23 33.65 32.57 29.88
N LEU A 24 34.86 32.06 29.64
CA LEU A 24 36.24 32.53 29.83
C LEU A 24 37.14 32.04 28.68
N ALA A 25 38.16 32.83 28.31
CA ALA A 25 39.21 32.44 27.38
C ALA A 25 40.17 31.43 28.04
N GLY A 26 40.33 30.27 27.41
CA GLY A 26 41.41 29.31 27.68
C GLY A 26 42.25 29.13 26.43
N LEU A 27 43.53 29.49 26.49
CA LEU A 27 44.54 29.17 25.49
C LEU A 27 44.90 27.69 25.62
N GLY A 28 44.59 26.90 24.59
CA GLY A 28 44.91 25.47 24.52
C GLY A 28 45.14 25.04 23.08
N SER A 29 46.35 24.58 22.81
CA SER A 29 46.88 24.19 21.51
C SER A 29 46.20 22.98 20.88
N GLY A 30 46.03 23.04 19.55
CA GLY A 30 46.13 21.89 18.65
C GLY A 30 45.01 20.85 18.71
N ALA A 31 44.01 20.98 17.85
CA ALA A 31 43.29 19.84 17.30
C ALA A 31 42.79 20.20 15.90
N THR A 32 43.15 19.37 14.92
CA THR A 32 42.62 19.38 13.56
C THR A 32 41.09 19.33 13.57
N PRO A 33 40.39 20.05 12.68
CA PRO A 33 38.97 19.77 12.49
C PRO A 33 38.87 18.40 11.83
N ALA A 34 38.46 17.39 12.60
CA ALA A 34 37.94 16.17 12.02
C ALA A 34 36.63 16.56 11.33
N GLU A 35 36.65 16.57 10.00
CA GLU A 35 35.44 16.51 9.19
C GLU A 35 34.70 15.23 9.59
N ALA A 36 33.75 15.36 10.52
CA ALA A 36 32.69 14.40 10.67
C ALA A 36 31.85 14.53 9.39
N ALA A 37 32.17 13.71 8.40
CA ALA A 37 31.27 13.42 7.30
C ALA A 37 30.00 12.81 7.92
N ASP A 38 29.00 13.66 8.16
CA ASP A 38 27.64 13.24 8.42
C ASP A 38 27.08 12.69 7.10
N SER A 39 27.47 11.46 6.79
CA SER A 39 26.79 10.64 5.79
C SER A 39 25.61 9.98 6.47
N SER A 40 24.61 10.77 6.86
CA SER A 40 23.26 10.29 7.01
C SER A 40 22.67 10.01 5.62
N THR A 41 23.22 8.99 4.94
CA THR A 41 22.45 8.26 3.95
C THR A 41 21.32 7.58 4.71
N GLY A 42 20.23 8.32 4.90
CA GLY A 42 18.96 7.79 5.37
C GLY A 42 18.58 6.65 4.44
N GLN A 43 18.76 5.43 4.92
CA GLN A 43 18.42 4.22 4.20
C GLN A 43 16.89 4.12 4.23
N GLN A 44 16.24 4.81 3.30
CA GLN A 44 14.80 4.83 3.18
C GLN A 44 14.35 3.41 2.88
N SER A 45 13.58 2.83 3.81
CA SER A 45 13.00 1.49 3.64
C SER A 45 12.26 1.43 2.31
N ALA A 46 12.43 0.33 1.57
CA ALA A 46 11.71 0.14 0.32
C ALA A 46 10.19 0.20 0.58
N PRO A 47 9.40 0.83 -0.31
CA PRO A 47 7.95 0.84 -0.15
C PRO A 47 7.41 -0.58 -0.21
N ARG A 48 6.41 -0.88 0.64
CA ARG A 48 5.73 -2.18 0.64
C ARG A 48 5.13 -2.49 -0.72
N PHE A 49 4.37 -1.54 -1.28
CA PHE A 49 3.70 -1.71 -2.57
C PHE A 49 4.41 -0.95 -3.68
N VAL A 50 4.73 -1.65 -4.77
CA VAL A 50 5.36 -1.07 -5.97
C VAL A 50 4.47 -1.31 -7.17
N VAL A 51 3.98 -0.23 -7.79
CA VAL A 51 3.21 -0.31 -9.03
C VAL A 51 4.14 -0.70 -10.18
N LEU A 52 3.75 -1.72 -10.94
CA LEU A 52 4.55 -2.27 -12.02
C LEU A 52 4.24 -1.56 -13.36
N GLU A 53 5.11 -0.64 -13.76
CA GLU A 53 5.01 0.06 -15.06
C GLU A 53 5.05 -0.91 -16.25
N ALA A 54 5.86 -1.98 -16.14
CA ALA A 54 5.93 -3.05 -17.14
C ALA A 54 4.59 -3.78 -17.33
N MET A 55 3.64 -3.62 -16.42
CA MET A 55 2.27 -4.14 -16.49
C MET A 55 1.25 -3.03 -16.76
N GLN A 56 1.66 -1.92 -17.37
CA GLN A 56 0.79 -0.78 -17.66
C GLN A 56 0.10 -0.26 -16.37
N ASN A 57 0.80 -0.29 -15.23
CA ASN A 57 0.31 0.08 -13.91
C ASN A 57 -0.89 -0.75 -13.39
N ALA A 58 -1.21 -1.87 -14.05
CA ALA A 58 -2.33 -2.73 -13.68
C ALA A 58 -1.96 -3.83 -12.67
N GLY A 59 -0.67 -3.93 -12.31
CA GLY A 59 -0.16 -4.85 -11.30
C GLY A 59 0.64 -4.13 -10.22
N VAL A 60 0.56 -4.63 -9.00
CA VAL A 60 1.25 -4.10 -7.81
C VAL A 60 2.05 -5.23 -7.18
N LEU A 61 3.38 -5.09 -7.11
CA LEU A 61 4.22 -5.98 -6.33
C LEU A 61 4.12 -5.61 -4.85
N ASP A 62 3.78 -6.58 -4.02
CA ASP A 62 3.88 -6.49 -2.57
C ASP A 62 5.23 -7.08 -2.13
N ASN A 63 6.15 -6.22 -1.68
CA ASN A 63 7.50 -6.61 -1.28
C ASN A 63 7.53 -7.44 0.02
N GLU A 64 6.46 -7.41 0.83
CA GLU A 64 6.38 -8.26 2.03
C GLU A 64 6.10 -9.72 1.68
N THR A 65 5.29 -9.97 0.65
CA THR A 65 4.84 -11.31 0.26
C THR A 65 5.50 -11.84 -1.01
N GLY A 66 6.08 -10.96 -1.82
CA GLY A 66 6.58 -11.28 -3.16
C GLY A 66 5.47 -11.56 -4.17
N LEU A 67 4.21 -11.26 -3.86
CA LEU A 67 3.07 -11.48 -4.73
C LEU A 67 2.76 -10.25 -5.57
N VAL A 68 2.14 -10.46 -6.73
CA VAL A 68 1.64 -9.38 -7.58
C VAL A 68 0.12 -9.38 -7.57
N TRP A 69 -0.45 -8.27 -7.16
CA TRP A 69 -1.90 -8.04 -7.06
C TRP A 69 -2.42 -7.21 -8.22
N GLU A 70 -3.67 -7.42 -8.60
CA GLU A 70 -4.35 -6.46 -9.48
C GLU A 70 -4.47 -5.10 -8.79
N THR A 71 -4.19 -4.01 -9.51
CA THR A 71 -4.42 -2.65 -8.99
C THR A 71 -5.92 -2.36 -8.77
N ILE A 72 -6.78 -2.98 -9.60
CA ILE A 72 -8.25 -2.84 -9.57
C ILE A 72 -8.87 -4.25 -9.54
N PRO A 73 -9.55 -4.65 -8.45
CA PRO A 73 -10.22 -5.94 -8.38
C PRO A 73 -11.41 -6.08 -9.33
N THR A 74 -11.96 -7.29 -9.44
CA THR A 74 -13.18 -7.54 -10.20
C THR A 74 -14.36 -6.79 -9.57
N ARG A 75 -15.06 -5.97 -10.35
CA ARG A 75 -16.21 -5.16 -9.88
C ARG A 75 -17.54 -5.92 -9.80
N SER A 76 -17.59 -7.13 -10.34
CA SER A 76 -18.79 -7.98 -10.30
C SER A 76 -18.61 -9.07 -9.27
N LYS A 77 -19.61 -9.25 -8.41
CA LYS A 77 -19.64 -10.34 -7.45
C LYS A 77 -19.96 -11.66 -8.13
N THR A 78 -19.41 -12.75 -7.58
CA THR A 78 -19.65 -14.10 -8.10
C THR A 78 -19.74 -15.12 -6.97
N VAL A 79 -20.30 -16.29 -7.28
CA VAL A 79 -20.31 -17.44 -6.37
C VAL A 79 -18.93 -18.07 -6.27
N TRP A 80 -18.62 -18.69 -5.14
CA TRP A 80 -17.27 -19.19 -4.86
C TRP A 80 -16.77 -20.19 -5.91
N ASN A 81 -17.64 -21.11 -6.35
CA ASN A 81 -17.31 -22.14 -7.35
C ASN A 81 -16.84 -21.57 -8.70
N THR A 82 -17.14 -20.31 -9.01
CA THR A 82 -16.69 -19.65 -10.24
C THR A 82 -15.63 -18.59 -10.01
N ALA A 83 -15.31 -18.25 -8.75
CA ALA A 83 -14.35 -17.20 -8.39
C ALA A 83 -12.95 -17.47 -8.93
N ALA A 84 -12.45 -18.71 -8.81
CA ALA A 84 -11.16 -19.10 -9.40
C ALA A 84 -11.13 -18.91 -10.92
N ASN A 85 -12.23 -19.28 -11.60
CA ASN A 85 -12.35 -19.13 -13.04
C ASN A 85 -12.41 -17.67 -13.49
N VAL A 86 -12.87 -16.75 -12.64
CA VAL A 86 -12.79 -15.30 -12.92
C VAL A 86 -11.31 -14.91 -13.06
N CYS A 87 -10.44 -15.32 -12.14
CA CYS A 87 -9.02 -14.98 -12.20
C CYS A 87 -8.31 -15.68 -13.37
N VAL A 88 -8.51 -16.98 -13.55
CA VAL A 88 -7.81 -17.76 -14.60
C VAL A 88 -8.06 -17.20 -16.01
N LYS A 89 -9.24 -16.62 -16.25
CA LYS A 89 -9.61 -16.04 -17.56
C LYS A 89 -9.06 -14.62 -17.79
N LYS A 90 -8.48 -13.98 -16.77
CA LYS A 90 -8.01 -12.60 -16.88
C LYS A 90 -6.71 -12.50 -17.66
N THR A 91 -6.62 -11.43 -18.45
CA THR A 91 -5.37 -10.91 -18.99
C THR A 91 -5.28 -9.44 -18.58
N VAL A 92 -4.50 -9.15 -17.55
CA VAL A 92 -4.38 -7.81 -16.94
C VAL A 92 -2.92 -7.39 -16.98
N GLY A 93 -2.66 -6.16 -17.45
CA GLY A 93 -1.30 -5.65 -17.63
C GLY A 93 -0.44 -6.49 -18.58
N GLY A 94 -1.06 -7.12 -19.59
CA GLY A 94 -0.38 -8.04 -20.51
C GLY A 94 0.03 -9.39 -19.89
N LYS A 95 -0.38 -9.68 -18.66
CA LYS A 95 -0.03 -10.92 -17.95
C LYS A 95 -1.25 -11.84 -17.80
N LYS A 96 -0.98 -13.13 -17.91
CA LYS A 96 -1.90 -14.23 -17.59
C LYS A 96 -1.49 -14.83 -16.24
N ASP A 97 -2.02 -16.01 -15.93
CA ASP A 97 -1.71 -16.79 -14.72
C ASP A 97 -2.19 -16.12 -13.42
N TRP A 98 -3.24 -15.32 -13.53
CA TRP A 98 -3.96 -14.80 -12.38
C TRP A 98 -4.73 -15.94 -11.72
N ARG A 99 -4.68 -15.99 -10.39
CA ARG A 99 -5.39 -16.96 -9.57
C ARG A 99 -6.14 -16.26 -8.44
N LEU A 100 -7.12 -16.97 -7.90
CA LEU A 100 -7.75 -16.56 -6.65
C LEU A 100 -6.71 -16.73 -5.52
N PRO A 101 -6.56 -15.75 -4.61
CA PRO A 101 -5.60 -15.82 -3.52
C PRO A 101 -6.07 -16.82 -2.48
N LYS A 102 -5.13 -17.47 -1.79
CA LYS A 102 -5.41 -18.23 -0.58
C LYS A 102 -5.73 -17.26 0.56
N LEU A 103 -6.42 -17.73 1.59
CA LEU A 103 -6.77 -16.93 2.76
C LEU A 103 -5.55 -16.19 3.33
N LYS A 104 -4.46 -16.91 3.59
CA LYS A 104 -3.22 -16.36 4.16
C LYS A 104 -2.49 -15.37 3.26
N GLU A 105 -2.86 -15.28 1.97
CA GLU A 105 -2.31 -14.27 1.07
C GLU A 105 -3.19 -13.02 1.11
N LEU A 106 -4.51 -13.16 0.98
CA LEU A 106 -5.42 -12.01 0.97
C LEU A 106 -5.49 -11.30 2.32
N GLU A 107 -5.42 -12.05 3.42
CA GLU A 107 -5.37 -11.51 4.79
C GLU A 107 -4.20 -10.54 4.98
N THR A 108 -3.09 -10.70 4.25
CA THR A 108 -1.93 -9.80 4.36
C THR A 108 -2.23 -8.39 3.91
N LEU A 109 -3.19 -8.20 2.97
CA LEU A 109 -3.59 -6.89 2.52
C LEU A 109 -4.46 -6.16 3.53
N ALA A 110 -5.07 -6.86 4.49
CA ALA A 110 -5.98 -6.24 5.45
C ALA A 110 -5.20 -5.51 6.56
N ASP A 111 -5.64 -4.29 6.87
CA ASP A 111 -5.17 -3.52 8.01
C ASP A 111 -6.38 -3.05 8.83
N HIS A 112 -6.71 -3.78 9.90
CA HIS A 112 -7.87 -3.51 10.75
C HIS A 112 -7.74 -2.21 11.57
N THR A 113 -6.58 -1.55 11.54
CA THR A 113 -6.36 -0.28 12.25
C THR A 113 -6.78 0.93 11.42
N ILE A 114 -7.06 0.73 10.13
CA ILE A 114 -7.42 1.79 9.19
C ILE A 114 -8.93 1.98 9.15
N TYR A 115 -9.36 3.17 9.55
CA TYR A 115 -10.73 3.64 9.47
C TYR A 115 -10.76 5.14 9.16
N PRO A 116 -11.68 5.64 8.30
CA PRO A 116 -12.74 4.92 7.58
C PRO A 116 -12.20 3.92 6.53
N PRO A 117 -13.02 2.94 6.07
CA PRO A 117 -12.62 1.96 5.06
C PRO A 117 -12.16 2.60 3.74
N PRO A 118 -11.39 1.88 2.90
CA PRO A 118 -11.09 0.45 3.01
C PRO A 118 -9.97 0.15 4.01
N ALA A 119 -10.10 -0.96 4.74
CA ALA A 119 -9.12 -1.44 5.72
C ALA A 119 -7.87 -2.03 5.04
N LEU A 120 -7.07 -1.15 4.43
CA LEU A 120 -5.85 -1.46 3.68
C LEU A 120 -4.69 -0.59 4.21
N PRO A 121 -3.44 -1.08 4.20
CA PRO A 121 -2.30 -0.32 4.70
C PRO A 121 -2.15 1.04 4.02
N ALA A 122 -1.77 2.05 4.80
CA ALA A 122 -1.62 3.41 4.30
C ALA A 122 -0.64 3.49 3.10
N GLY A 123 -0.99 4.31 2.10
CA GLY A 123 -0.18 4.47 0.89
C GLY A 123 -0.33 3.34 -0.13
N HIS A 124 -1.29 2.43 0.03
CA HIS A 124 -1.58 1.42 -0.98
C HIS A 124 -1.96 2.05 -2.35
N PRO A 125 -1.56 1.45 -3.48
CA PRO A 125 -1.88 1.96 -4.82
C PRO A 125 -3.22 1.44 -5.38
N PHE A 126 -3.91 0.58 -4.64
CA PHE A 126 -5.16 -0.05 -5.09
C PHE A 126 -6.31 0.94 -5.22
N SER A 127 -7.20 0.71 -6.18
CA SER A 127 -8.35 1.58 -6.44
C SER A 127 -9.62 0.79 -6.76
N ASN A 128 -10.77 1.42 -6.56
CA ASN A 128 -12.10 0.78 -6.64
C ASN A 128 -12.22 -0.46 -5.75
N ILE A 129 -11.75 -0.32 -4.51
CA ILE A 129 -11.93 -1.33 -3.47
C ILE A 129 -13.32 -1.15 -2.88
N GLU A 130 -14.09 -2.23 -2.88
CA GLU A 130 -15.45 -2.26 -2.35
C GLU A 130 -15.37 -2.65 -0.86
N TYR A 131 -16.18 -2.02 -0.01
CA TYR A 131 -16.22 -2.29 1.43
C TYR A 131 -17.05 -3.54 1.72
N ALA A 132 -16.51 -4.69 1.31
CA ALA A 132 -17.21 -5.96 1.30
C ALA A 132 -16.23 -7.13 1.36
N GLY A 133 -16.78 -8.34 1.42
CA GLY A 133 -16.05 -9.61 1.35
C GLY A 133 -15.46 -9.87 -0.04
N TYR A 134 -14.22 -10.36 -0.04
CA TYR A 134 -13.52 -10.86 -1.21
C TYR A 134 -13.20 -12.34 -1.01
N TRP A 135 -13.64 -13.17 -1.95
CA TRP A 135 -13.42 -14.61 -1.87
C TRP A 135 -11.94 -14.95 -1.86
N THR A 136 -11.60 -15.96 -1.06
CA THR A 136 -10.32 -16.66 -1.10
C THR A 136 -10.51 -18.04 -1.73
N ALA A 137 -9.42 -18.67 -2.18
CA ALA A 137 -9.41 -20.05 -2.66
C ALA A 137 -9.47 -21.08 -1.53
N THR A 138 -9.53 -20.65 -0.27
CA THR A 138 -9.52 -21.53 0.89
C THR A 138 -10.96 -21.87 1.29
N GLU A 139 -11.29 -23.16 1.25
CA GLU A 139 -12.53 -23.69 1.78
C GLU A 139 -12.53 -23.66 3.31
N HIS A 140 -13.71 -23.50 3.92
CA HIS A 140 -13.83 -23.57 5.37
C HIS A 140 -13.65 -25.01 5.85
N GLU A 141 -12.84 -25.21 6.89
CA GLU A 141 -12.38 -26.51 7.36
C GLU A 141 -13.55 -27.38 7.85
N ASP A 142 -14.45 -26.79 8.65
CA ASP A 142 -15.59 -27.51 9.25
C ASP A 142 -16.87 -27.50 8.40
N TYR A 143 -16.98 -26.60 7.41
CA TYR A 143 -18.22 -26.33 6.68
C TYR A 143 -17.98 -26.37 5.18
N SER A 144 -18.22 -27.51 4.55
CA SER A 144 -17.97 -27.71 3.10
C SER A 144 -18.84 -26.84 2.17
N PHE A 145 -19.94 -26.30 2.69
CA PHE A 145 -20.80 -25.35 1.98
C PHE A 145 -20.33 -23.89 2.13
N SER A 146 -19.27 -23.63 2.90
CA SER A 146 -18.70 -22.31 3.16
C SER A 146 -17.26 -22.20 2.62
N ALA A 147 -16.83 -20.97 2.40
CA ALA A 147 -15.45 -20.66 2.10
C ALA A 147 -15.02 -19.38 2.83
N TRP A 148 -13.72 -19.20 3.03
CA TRP A 148 -13.17 -18.02 3.66
C TRP A 148 -13.18 -16.82 2.70
N ASP A 149 -13.51 -15.65 3.24
CA ASP A 149 -13.41 -14.35 2.59
C ASP A 149 -12.67 -13.36 3.51
N VAL A 150 -12.15 -12.28 2.92
CA VAL A 150 -11.58 -11.16 3.67
C VAL A 150 -12.42 -9.94 3.39
N ASN A 151 -12.94 -9.31 4.45
CA ASN A 151 -13.81 -8.16 4.36
C ASN A 151 -13.02 -6.87 4.60
N PHE A 152 -13.00 -5.97 3.62
CA PHE A 152 -12.24 -4.70 3.67
C PHE A 152 -13.04 -3.51 4.22
N ASP A 153 -14.25 -3.73 4.77
CA ASP A 153 -14.95 -2.74 5.61
C ASP A 153 -14.23 -2.58 6.97
N TYR A 154 -13.74 -3.69 7.54
CA TYR A 154 -13.04 -3.71 8.84
C TYR A 154 -11.69 -4.45 8.82
N GLY A 155 -11.29 -5.02 7.68
CA GLY A 155 -10.02 -5.76 7.57
C GLY A 155 -10.04 -7.09 8.32
N ILE A 156 -11.19 -7.77 8.32
CA ILE A 156 -11.42 -8.98 9.09
C ILE A 156 -11.54 -10.21 8.19
N VAL A 157 -11.05 -11.33 8.68
CA VAL A 157 -11.30 -12.64 8.09
C VAL A 157 -12.70 -13.09 8.47
N GLY A 158 -13.49 -13.47 7.47
CA GLY A 158 -14.84 -14.00 7.63
C GLY A 158 -15.02 -15.24 6.77
N ASN A 159 -16.21 -15.81 6.83
CA ASN A 159 -16.60 -16.86 5.91
C ASN A 159 -18.04 -16.63 5.43
N ASP A 160 -18.34 -17.17 4.26
CA ASP A 160 -19.66 -17.06 3.67
C ASP A 160 -20.03 -18.34 2.91
N PHE A 161 -21.31 -18.58 2.69
CA PHE A 161 -21.79 -19.73 1.94
C PHE A 161 -21.36 -19.63 0.49
N LYS A 162 -20.89 -20.74 -0.09
CA LYS A 162 -20.39 -20.81 -1.47
C LYS A 162 -21.42 -20.39 -2.53
N ILE A 163 -22.72 -20.43 -2.17
CA ILE A 163 -23.85 -19.98 -3.01
C ILE A 163 -24.05 -18.46 -3.02
N ASN A 164 -23.50 -17.75 -2.03
CA ASN A 164 -23.56 -16.30 -1.94
C ASN A 164 -22.53 -15.67 -2.89
N LYS A 165 -22.68 -14.37 -3.13
CA LYS A 165 -21.87 -13.64 -4.11
C LYS A 165 -20.98 -12.61 -3.42
N ASN A 166 -19.67 -12.81 -3.50
CA ASN A 166 -18.62 -11.88 -3.02
C ASN A 166 -17.71 -11.44 -4.16
N PHE A 167 -16.88 -10.43 -3.91
CA PHE A 167 -15.93 -9.91 -4.90
C PHE A 167 -14.72 -10.83 -5.08
N VAL A 168 -13.93 -10.55 -6.11
CA VAL A 168 -12.73 -11.34 -6.46
C VAL A 168 -11.57 -10.39 -6.73
N TRP A 169 -10.49 -10.56 -5.96
CA TRP A 169 -9.23 -9.85 -6.14
C TRP A 169 -8.16 -10.86 -6.53
N CYS A 170 -7.70 -10.81 -7.78
CA CYS A 170 -6.78 -11.82 -8.25
C CYS A 170 -5.33 -11.47 -7.88
N VAL A 171 -4.55 -12.52 -7.67
CA VAL A 171 -3.13 -12.47 -7.38
C VAL A 171 -2.37 -13.34 -8.36
N ARG A 172 -1.08 -13.10 -8.54
CA ARG A 172 -0.17 -13.97 -9.26
C ARG A 172 1.20 -14.00 -8.59
N ASP A 173 1.94 -15.06 -8.83
CA ASP A 173 3.31 -15.17 -8.35
C ASP A 173 4.23 -14.23 -9.17
N ASN A 174 5.22 -13.63 -8.52
CA ASN A 174 6.24 -12.82 -9.19
C ASN A 174 7.26 -13.75 -9.87
N LYS A 175 7.29 -13.75 -11.21
CA LYS A 175 8.17 -14.58 -12.04
C LYS A 175 8.97 -13.69 -12.97
#